data_AF-A0AAW0GG61-F1
#
_entry.id   AF-A0AAW0GG61-F1
#
_cell.length_a   1.000
_cell.length_b   1.000
_cell.length_c   1.000
_cell.angle_alpha   90.00
_cell.angle_beta   90.00
_cell.angle_gamma   90.00
#
_symmetry.space_group_name_H-M   'P 1'
#
loop_
_entity.id
_entity.type
_entity.pdbx_description
1 polymer ?
#
loop_
_entity_poly.entity_id
_entity_poly.type
_entity_poly.pdbx_seq_one_letter_code
_entity_poly.pdbx_strand_id
1 'polypeptide(L)'
;MAQPILRDRSPSQESGHIVKKPRLELDADDSLTVTSQTGTTIGAETSNPKPKEPRHQSNKQRKKASRKRKNKRELPEPCSAEDVISRDVAALLGAEVDKAVHEGSDWDSPLELQTELEVVVSELSSSGDSLSLAPAPHKPWVVLTPLALPGERIRVRIYYNSRLYSRADLLEVIEPNNELRDMSRVKCKYFGECGGCQYQMLSYEKQLDLKRNVVVKAYKNFSGLPESSVPEIQTTIGSPLQYNYRTKITPHFELSKKRKDEVKIGFNKVNTKFPIDIEECPIATEVINKEYGPLRERVYQNIATYKRGASLLLRESLKIPRSQDPLPQIKSY
;
A
#
# COMPACT_ATOMS: atom_id res chain seq x y z
N MET A 1 33.57 9.71 20.42
CA MET A 1 33.28 8.26 20.39
C MET A 1 31.86 8.06 20.86
N ALA A 2 30.93 7.73 19.96
CA ALA A 2 29.52 7.55 20.30
C ALA A 2 29.07 6.16 19.84
N GLN A 3 28.69 5.30 20.78
CA GLN A 3 28.12 3.98 20.47
C GLN A 3 26.63 4.12 20.12
N PRO A 4 26.12 3.42 19.09
CA PRO A 4 24.70 3.36 18.83
C PRO A 4 24.02 2.41 19.83
N ILE A 5 22.90 2.86 20.39
CA ILE A 5 22.07 2.09 21.32
C ILE A 5 21.33 1.00 20.53
N LEU A 6 21.76 -0.26 20.67
CA LEU A 6 20.99 -1.44 20.28
C LEU A 6 19.89 -1.66 21.33
N ARG A 7 18.62 -1.49 20.94
CA ARG A 7 17.49 -1.85 21.82
C ARG A 7 17.14 -3.33 21.62
N ASP A 8 17.45 -4.13 22.63
CA ASP A 8 16.95 -5.49 22.77
C ASP A 8 15.48 -5.46 23.21
N ARG A 9 14.64 -6.30 22.61
CA ARG A 9 13.21 -6.43 22.96
C ARG A 9 13.02 -7.64 23.85
N SER A 10 13.09 -7.42 25.16
CA SER A 10 12.54 -8.33 26.18
C SER A 10 11.57 -7.55 27.08
N PRO A 11 10.45 -8.15 27.52
CA PRO A 11 9.39 -7.43 28.21
C PRO A 11 9.73 -7.27 29.70
N SER A 12 10.01 -6.04 30.13
CA SER A 12 10.05 -5.68 31.54
C SER A 12 8.65 -5.24 31.99
N GLN A 13 8.10 -5.97 32.95
CA GLN A 13 6.94 -5.56 33.73
C GLN A 13 7.30 -4.32 34.55
N GLU A 14 6.57 -3.22 34.37
CA GLU A 14 6.43 -2.20 35.40
C GLU A 14 5.10 -1.46 35.21
N SER A 15 4.28 -1.53 36.25
CA SER A 15 2.96 -0.94 36.39
C SER A 15 3.06 0.57 36.61
N GLY A 16 2.52 1.36 35.69
CA GLY A 16 2.31 2.79 35.87
C GLY A 16 0.99 3.21 35.22
N HIS A 17 0.02 3.60 36.06
CA HIS A 17 -1.26 4.15 35.63
C HIS A 17 -1.06 5.42 34.80
N ILE A 18 -1.44 5.38 33.52
CA ILE A 18 -1.60 6.56 32.68
C ILE A 18 -3.10 6.80 32.50
N VAL A 19 -3.59 7.87 33.12
CA VAL A 19 -4.96 8.38 32.96
C VAL A 19 -5.13 8.87 31.53
N LYS A 20 -5.98 8.18 30.74
CA LYS A 20 -6.37 8.60 29.39
C LYS A 20 -7.32 9.79 29.52
N LYS A 21 -6.99 10.92 28.90
CA LYS A 21 -7.95 12.02 28.69
C LYS A 21 -9.12 11.51 27.82
N PRO A 22 -10.38 11.81 28.17
CA PRO A 22 -11.53 11.34 27.42
C PRO A 22 -11.63 12.02 26.05
N ARG A 23 -12.06 11.23 25.07
CA ARG A 23 -12.42 11.66 23.72
C ARG A 23 -13.73 12.46 23.84
N LEU A 24 -13.75 13.67 23.29
CA LEU A 24 -14.96 14.50 23.17
C LEU A 24 -16.07 13.68 22.50
N GLU A 25 -17.12 13.39 23.26
CA GLU A 25 -18.42 12.94 22.76
C GLU A 25 -19.21 14.20 22.39
N LEU A 26 -19.75 14.21 21.17
CA LEU A 26 -20.71 15.21 20.74
C LEU A 26 -22.09 14.62 20.97
N ASP A 27 -22.76 15.13 22.01
CA ASP A 27 -24.19 14.96 22.22
C ASP A 27 -24.95 15.71 21.13
N ALA A 28 -25.87 15.02 20.47
CA ALA A 28 -26.97 15.64 19.74
C ALA A 28 -28.23 14.84 20.03
N ASP A 29 -29.17 15.55 20.65
CA ASP A 29 -30.45 15.11 21.17
C ASP A 29 -31.38 14.47 20.13
N ASP A 30 -32.04 13.45 20.67
CA ASP A 30 -33.40 12.95 20.48
C ASP A 30 -34.37 13.72 19.54
N SER A 31 -34.96 12.99 18.60
CA SER A 31 -36.40 12.66 18.64
C SER A 31 -36.81 11.94 17.35
N LEU A 32 -37.44 10.78 17.49
CA LEU A 32 -38.72 10.43 16.86
C LEU A 32 -39.11 8.99 17.26
N THR A 33 -40.09 8.96 18.14
CA THR A 33 -40.87 7.83 18.66
C THR A 33 -41.66 7.12 17.56
N VAL A 34 -41.62 5.79 17.52
CA VAL A 34 -42.80 4.97 17.21
C VAL A 34 -42.81 3.70 18.08
N THR A 35 -43.88 3.60 18.84
CA THR A 35 -44.33 2.54 19.75
C THR A 35 -44.76 1.25 19.04
N SER A 36 -44.54 0.09 19.68
CA SER A 36 -45.62 -0.89 19.91
C SER A 36 -45.23 -1.93 20.96
N GLN A 37 -46.00 -1.92 22.05
CA GLN A 37 -46.04 -2.90 23.13
C GLN A 37 -46.82 -4.15 22.69
N THR A 38 -46.52 -5.30 23.29
CA THR A 38 -47.52 -6.19 23.93
C THR A 38 -46.83 -7.19 24.85
N GLY A 39 -47.28 -7.27 26.12
CA GLY A 39 -46.99 -8.35 27.08
C GLY A 39 -47.66 -9.68 26.68
N THR A 40 -47.56 -10.79 27.41
CA THR A 40 -48.05 -10.96 28.80
C THR A 40 -47.65 -12.36 29.33
N THR A 41 -47.24 -12.41 30.61
CA THR A 41 -47.36 -13.46 31.68
C THR A 41 -46.89 -14.94 31.56
N ILE A 42 -45.97 -15.28 32.49
CA ILE A 42 -46.00 -16.27 33.61
C ILE A 42 -46.46 -17.73 33.36
N GLY A 43 -45.61 -18.69 33.75
CA GLY A 43 -46.01 -20.07 34.12
C GLY A 43 -44.81 -20.96 34.54
N ALA A 44 -44.84 -21.48 35.76
CA ALA A 44 -43.76 -22.21 36.43
C ALA A 44 -43.72 -23.73 36.14
N GLU A 45 -42.51 -24.29 36.26
CA GLU A 45 -42.08 -25.66 36.63
C GLU A 45 -42.93 -26.91 36.26
N THR A 46 -42.28 -27.89 35.62
CA THR A 46 -42.09 -29.25 36.18
C THR A 46 -41.17 -30.12 35.31
N SER A 47 -40.36 -30.92 35.99
CA SER A 47 -39.34 -31.85 35.50
C SER A 47 -39.88 -33.23 35.12
N ASN A 48 -39.43 -33.82 34.01
CA ASN A 48 -38.73 -35.12 34.01
C ASN A 48 -38.16 -35.50 32.62
N PRO A 49 -37.09 -36.33 32.54
CA PRO A 49 -36.27 -36.51 31.32
C PRO A 49 -36.48 -37.85 30.62
N LYS A 50 -36.21 -37.90 29.30
CA LYS A 50 -35.59 -38.97 28.46
C LYS A 50 -36.01 -38.81 26.98
N PRO A 51 -35.34 -39.45 25.99
CA PRO A 51 -34.05 -40.13 25.98
C PRO A 51 -33.06 -39.55 24.94
N LYS A 52 -31.76 -39.85 25.12
CA LYS A 52 -30.70 -39.52 24.16
C LYS A 52 -30.76 -40.48 22.96
N GLU A 53 -30.98 -39.95 21.77
CA GLU A 53 -30.74 -40.64 20.49
C GLU A 53 -29.47 -40.13 19.78
N PRO A 54 -28.84 -40.95 18.92
CA PRO A 54 -27.41 -40.87 18.65
C PRO A 54 -27.04 -39.69 17.75
N ARG A 55 -26.16 -38.82 18.26
CA ARG A 55 -25.42 -37.80 17.50
C ARG A 55 -24.44 -38.47 16.51
N HIS A 56 -24.90 -38.98 15.38
CA HIS A 56 -23.98 -39.41 14.32
C HIS A 56 -24.41 -39.11 12.89
N GLN A 57 -25.11 -38.01 12.65
CA GLN A 57 -25.13 -37.37 11.34
C GLN A 57 -25.09 -35.84 11.49
N SER A 58 -23.95 -35.22 11.17
CA SER A 58 -23.86 -33.81 10.71
C SER A 58 -22.43 -33.25 10.67
N ASN A 59 -21.41 -33.99 11.14
CA ASN A 59 -20.05 -33.43 11.17
C ASN A 59 -19.46 -33.17 9.76
N LYS A 60 -19.92 -33.90 8.73
CA LYS A 60 -19.59 -33.64 7.31
C LYS A 60 -20.32 -32.40 6.76
N GLN A 61 -21.57 -32.19 7.13
CA GLN A 61 -22.38 -31.03 6.68
C GLN A 61 -21.95 -29.74 7.40
N ARG A 62 -21.66 -29.79 8.71
CA ARG A 62 -21.09 -28.65 9.46
C ARG A 62 -19.70 -28.26 8.97
N LYS A 63 -18.82 -29.22 8.63
CA LYS A 63 -17.52 -28.93 8.01
C LYS A 63 -17.64 -28.40 6.58
N LYS A 64 -18.64 -28.83 5.79
CA LYS A 64 -18.94 -28.24 4.47
C LYS A 64 -19.51 -26.84 4.58
N ALA A 65 -20.39 -26.56 5.55
CA ALA A 65 -20.94 -25.24 5.81
C ALA A 65 -19.88 -24.27 6.36
N SER A 66 -18.97 -24.71 7.24
CA SER A 66 -17.86 -23.88 7.71
C SER A 66 -16.77 -23.66 6.66
N ARG A 67 -16.54 -24.63 5.75
CA ARG A 67 -15.71 -24.43 4.55
C ARG A 67 -16.37 -23.49 3.54
N LYS A 68 -17.69 -23.57 3.33
CA LYS A 68 -18.44 -22.60 2.49
C LYS A 68 -18.36 -21.17 3.05
N ARG A 69 -18.42 -21.02 4.38
CA ARG A 69 -18.25 -19.71 5.05
C ARG A 69 -16.83 -19.13 4.91
N LYS A 70 -15.80 -19.96 4.71
CA LYS A 70 -14.40 -19.53 4.53
C LYS A 70 -14.07 -19.02 3.12
N ASN A 71 -14.94 -19.24 2.13
CA ASN A 71 -14.69 -18.86 0.73
C ASN A 71 -15.74 -17.85 0.20
N LYS A 72 -16.44 -17.11 1.08
CA LYS A 72 -17.26 -16.01 0.58
C LYS A 72 -16.29 -14.94 0.09
N ARG A 73 -16.27 -14.70 -1.22
CA ARG A 73 -15.51 -13.59 -1.83
C ARG A 73 -16.11 -12.31 -1.26
N GLU A 74 -15.40 -11.67 -0.33
CA GLU A 74 -15.83 -10.45 0.35
C GLU A 74 -15.40 -9.24 -0.46
N LEU A 75 -16.25 -8.23 -0.50
CA LEU A 75 -15.88 -6.95 -1.09
C LEU A 75 -14.82 -6.27 -0.22
N PRO A 76 -13.95 -5.42 -0.81
CA PRO A 76 -12.98 -4.65 -0.05
C PRO A 76 -13.64 -3.85 1.06
N GLU A 77 -12.96 -3.73 2.21
CA GLU A 77 -13.43 -2.88 3.30
C GLU A 77 -13.50 -1.42 2.83
N PRO A 78 -14.56 -0.67 3.17
CA PRO A 78 -14.70 0.74 2.77
C PRO A 78 -13.48 1.58 3.17
N CYS A 79 -13.03 2.44 2.26
CA CYS A 79 -11.85 3.31 2.43
C CYS A 79 -10.51 2.57 2.61
N SER A 80 -10.48 1.24 2.43
CA SER A 80 -9.22 0.50 2.38
C SER A 80 -8.44 0.81 1.10
N ALA A 81 -7.14 0.49 1.08
CA ALA A 81 -6.32 0.64 -0.12
C ALA A 81 -6.88 -0.16 -1.32
N GLU A 82 -7.50 -1.30 -1.04
CA GLU A 82 -8.12 -2.15 -2.06
C GLU A 82 -9.46 -1.56 -2.56
N ASP A 83 -10.23 -0.89 -1.70
CA ASP A 83 -11.42 -0.15 -2.13
C ASP A 83 -11.06 1.04 -3.02
N VAL A 84 -10.00 1.80 -2.68
CA VAL A 84 -9.47 2.87 -3.54
C VAL A 84 -9.14 2.36 -4.95
N ILE A 85 -8.40 1.26 -5.04
CA ILE A 85 -8.09 0.61 -6.32
C ILE A 85 -9.37 0.17 -7.04
N SER A 86 -10.32 -0.43 -6.31
CA SER A 86 -11.59 -0.89 -6.88
C SER A 86 -12.43 0.24 -7.46
N ARG A 87 -12.41 1.44 -6.86
CA ARG A 87 -13.08 2.64 -7.39
C ARG A 87 -12.43 3.13 -8.68
N ASP A 88 -11.10 3.15 -8.74
CA ASP A 88 -10.37 3.50 -9.95
C ASP A 88 -10.61 2.48 -11.08
N VAL A 89 -10.57 1.18 -10.78
CA VAL A 89 -10.89 0.10 -11.73
C VAL A 89 -12.33 0.24 -12.25
N ALA A 90 -13.29 0.49 -11.35
CA ALA A 90 -14.68 0.66 -11.74
C ALA A 90 -14.90 1.91 -12.60
N ALA A 91 -14.17 3.01 -12.33
CA ALA A 91 -14.21 4.22 -13.14
C ALA A 91 -13.70 3.97 -14.57
N LEU A 92 -12.65 3.16 -14.73
CA LEU A 92 -12.11 2.81 -16.04
C LEU A 92 -13.02 1.84 -16.82
N LEU A 93 -13.63 0.87 -16.14
CA LEU A 93 -14.54 -0.10 -16.77
C LEU A 93 -15.93 0.46 -17.06
N GLY A 94 -16.39 1.46 -16.31
CA GLY A 94 -17.69 2.09 -16.48
C GLY A 94 -18.85 1.09 -16.41
N ALA A 95 -19.73 1.09 -17.42
CA ALA A 95 -20.93 0.24 -17.48
C ALA A 95 -20.64 -1.27 -17.52
N GLU A 96 -19.41 -1.68 -17.90
CA GLU A 96 -19.03 -3.10 -17.92
C GLU A 96 -18.98 -3.72 -16.51
N VAL A 97 -18.87 -2.90 -15.45
CA VAL A 97 -18.90 -3.37 -14.07
C VAL A 97 -20.26 -4.00 -13.75
N ASP A 98 -21.36 -3.30 -14.02
CA ASP A 98 -22.71 -3.76 -13.70
C ASP A 98 -23.05 -5.04 -14.49
N LYS A 99 -22.62 -5.10 -15.75
CA LYS A 99 -22.74 -6.29 -16.59
C LYS A 99 -21.98 -7.48 -16.00
N ALA A 100 -20.71 -7.29 -15.64
CA ALA A 100 -19.90 -8.36 -15.05
C ALA A 100 -20.47 -8.85 -13.71
N VAL A 101 -21.04 -7.95 -12.90
CA VAL A 101 -21.70 -8.30 -11.63
C VAL A 101 -22.99 -9.07 -11.89
N HIS A 102 -23.81 -8.63 -12.84
CA HIS A 102 -25.06 -9.30 -13.21
C HIS A 102 -24.82 -10.71 -13.75
N GLU A 103 -23.78 -10.88 -14.57
CA GLU A 103 -23.35 -12.17 -15.11
C GLU A 103 -22.58 -13.03 -14.08
N GLY A 104 -22.24 -12.47 -12.92
CA GLY A 104 -21.46 -13.14 -11.87
C GLY A 104 -20.00 -13.43 -12.27
N SER A 105 -19.49 -12.73 -13.28
CA SER A 105 -18.16 -12.94 -13.86
C SER A 105 -17.10 -11.94 -13.33
N ASP A 106 -17.49 -11.06 -12.42
CA ASP A 106 -16.66 -10.00 -11.82
C ASP A 106 -15.43 -10.51 -11.05
N TRP A 107 -15.42 -11.77 -10.64
CA TRP A 107 -14.28 -12.40 -9.95
C TRP A 107 -13.53 -13.42 -10.82
N ASP A 108 -14.03 -13.68 -12.02
CA ASP A 108 -13.51 -14.74 -12.88
C ASP A 108 -12.56 -14.11 -13.90
N SER A 109 -11.30 -13.97 -13.50
CA SER A 109 -10.26 -13.38 -14.35
C SER A 109 -10.15 -14.12 -15.69
N PRO A 110 -10.14 -13.40 -16.84
CA PRO A 110 -9.85 -13.99 -18.14
C PRO A 110 -8.34 -14.24 -18.35
N LEU A 111 -7.51 -13.81 -17.39
CA LEU A 111 -6.06 -13.90 -17.45
C LEU A 111 -5.56 -14.93 -16.43
N GLU A 112 -4.76 -15.89 -16.91
CA GLU A 112 -4.12 -16.90 -16.07
C GLU A 112 -2.88 -16.31 -15.37
N LEU A 113 -2.47 -16.94 -14.27
CA LEU A 113 -1.25 -16.52 -13.59
C LEU A 113 -0.03 -16.87 -14.44
N GLN A 114 1.02 -16.05 -14.34
CA GLN A 114 2.28 -16.17 -15.08
C GLN A 114 2.16 -15.95 -16.60
N THR A 115 0.98 -15.62 -17.13
CA THR A 115 0.87 -15.24 -18.54
C THR A 115 1.49 -13.87 -18.77
N GLU A 116 2.21 -13.75 -19.88
CA GLU A 116 2.71 -12.47 -20.38
C GLU A 116 1.78 -11.93 -21.46
N LEU A 117 1.53 -10.62 -21.43
CA LEU A 117 0.71 -9.94 -22.42
C LEU A 117 1.20 -8.52 -22.63
N GLU A 118 0.90 -7.99 -23.81
CA GLU A 118 1.13 -6.58 -24.14
C GLU A 118 -0.15 -5.78 -23.90
N VAL A 119 0.00 -4.65 -23.22
CA VAL A 119 -1.11 -3.74 -22.94
C VAL A 119 -0.70 -2.30 -23.23
N VAL A 120 -1.69 -1.46 -23.54
CA VAL A 120 -1.51 -0.01 -23.64
C VAL A 120 -2.07 0.62 -22.39
N VAL A 121 -1.25 1.45 -21.74
CA VAL A 121 -1.63 2.09 -20.49
C VAL A 121 -2.64 3.21 -20.74
N SER A 122 -3.77 3.14 -20.06
CA SER A 122 -4.85 4.14 -20.16
C SER A 122 -4.61 5.33 -19.23
N GLU A 123 -4.42 5.07 -17.94
CA GLU A 123 -4.28 6.11 -16.92
C GLU A 123 -3.50 5.61 -15.68
N LEU A 124 -3.25 6.51 -14.71
CA LEU A 124 -2.69 6.15 -13.41
C LEU A 124 -3.80 6.08 -12.35
N SER A 125 -3.73 5.06 -11.50
CA SER A 125 -4.57 4.93 -10.32
C SER A 125 -4.18 5.94 -9.24
N SER A 126 -5.02 6.05 -8.21
CA SER A 126 -4.74 6.84 -7.01
C SER A 126 -3.55 6.28 -6.20
N SER A 127 -3.18 5.01 -6.40
CA SER A 127 -2.00 4.39 -5.77
C SER A 127 -0.69 4.62 -6.55
N GLY A 128 -0.77 5.19 -7.75
CA GLY A 128 0.39 5.40 -8.63
C GLY A 128 0.70 4.24 -9.57
N ASP A 129 -0.10 3.19 -9.56
CA ASP A 129 0.01 2.08 -10.50
C ASP A 129 -0.72 2.43 -11.79
N SER A 130 -0.24 1.92 -12.91
CA SER A 130 -0.88 2.11 -14.20
C SER A 130 -2.11 1.21 -14.33
N LEU A 131 -3.18 1.73 -14.93
CA LEU A 131 -4.37 0.97 -15.30
C LEU A 131 -4.39 0.78 -16.82
N SER A 132 -4.47 -0.48 -17.25
CA SER A 132 -4.60 -0.85 -18.67
C SER A 132 -5.79 -1.78 -18.85
N LEU A 133 -6.46 -1.72 -19.99
CA LEU A 133 -7.48 -2.71 -20.34
C LEU A 133 -6.82 -3.97 -20.92
N ALA A 134 -7.30 -5.14 -20.53
CA ALA A 134 -6.91 -6.39 -21.16
C ALA A 134 -7.24 -6.36 -22.67
N PRO A 135 -6.34 -6.85 -23.54
CA PRO A 135 -6.54 -6.80 -24.98
C PRO A 135 -7.63 -7.80 -25.42
N ALA A 136 -8.21 -7.57 -26.59
CA ALA A 136 -9.09 -8.55 -27.23
C ALA A 136 -8.33 -9.87 -27.48
N PRO A 137 -8.98 -11.05 -27.38
CA PRO A 137 -10.42 -11.28 -27.22
C PRO A 137 -10.89 -11.39 -25.76
N HIS A 138 -10.09 -10.97 -24.78
CA HIS A 138 -10.51 -11.05 -23.38
C HIS A 138 -11.72 -10.15 -23.11
N LYS A 139 -12.56 -10.56 -22.16
CA LYS A 139 -13.62 -9.69 -21.64
C LYS A 139 -13.01 -8.45 -20.97
N PRO A 140 -13.76 -7.34 -20.83
CA PRO A 140 -13.31 -6.16 -20.11
C PRO A 140 -12.74 -6.50 -18.73
N TRP A 141 -11.46 -6.19 -18.54
CA TRP A 141 -10.71 -6.53 -17.34
C TRP A 141 -9.54 -5.58 -17.20
N VAL A 142 -9.25 -5.10 -16.00
CA VAL A 142 -8.15 -4.14 -15.79
C VAL A 142 -6.86 -4.86 -15.40
N VAL A 143 -5.74 -4.43 -15.94
CA VAL A 143 -4.39 -4.86 -15.56
C VAL A 143 -3.69 -3.70 -14.86
N LEU A 144 -3.39 -3.91 -13.58
CA LEU A 144 -2.63 -2.99 -12.74
C LEU A 144 -1.14 -3.31 -12.86
N THR A 145 -0.33 -2.30 -13.18
CA THR A 145 1.12 -2.48 -13.36
C THR A 145 1.90 -1.31 -12.76
N PRO A 146 2.91 -1.54 -11.92
CA PRO A 146 3.72 -0.45 -11.37
C PRO A 146 4.67 0.12 -12.44
N LEU A 147 5.09 1.38 -12.28
CA LEU A 147 6.18 2.04 -13.04
C LEU A 147 5.94 2.27 -14.54
N ALA A 148 4.74 1.98 -15.04
CA ALA A 148 4.30 2.32 -16.38
C ALA A 148 3.48 3.62 -16.38
N LEU A 149 3.50 4.34 -17.49
CA LEU A 149 2.87 5.65 -17.63
C LEU A 149 1.79 5.65 -18.73
N PRO A 150 0.79 6.54 -18.65
CA PRO A 150 -0.27 6.65 -19.66
C PRO A 150 0.28 6.82 -21.08
N GLY A 151 -0.32 6.11 -22.04
CA GLY A 151 0.10 6.09 -23.43
C GLY A 151 1.25 5.14 -23.77
N GLU A 152 1.85 4.47 -22.77
CA GLU A 152 2.91 3.49 -23.03
C GLU A 152 2.35 2.14 -23.49
N ARG A 153 3.08 1.49 -24.41
CA ARG A 153 2.88 0.06 -24.68
C ARG A 153 3.88 -0.75 -23.87
N ILE A 154 3.39 -1.66 -23.05
CA ILE A 154 4.20 -2.39 -22.08
C ILE A 154 3.96 -3.91 -22.17
N ARG A 155 4.99 -4.70 -21.88
CA ARG A 155 4.85 -6.14 -21.63
C ARG A 155 4.81 -6.39 -20.13
N VAL A 156 3.83 -7.16 -19.70
CA VAL A 156 3.57 -7.42 -18.28
C VAL A 156 3.34 -8.89 -18.01
N ARG A 157 3.57 -9.33 -16.77
CA ARG A 157 3.31 -10.72 -16.34
C ARG A 157 2.35 -10.76 -15.16
N ILE A 158 1.24 -11.47 -15.31
CA ILE A 158 0.22 -11.57 -14.25
C ILE A 158 0.73 -12.38 -13.07
N TYR A 159 0.60 -11.85 -11.85
CA TYR A 159 0.97 -12.58 -10.63
C TYR A 159 -0.16 -12.71 -9.61
N TYR A 160 -1.24 -11.93 -9.76
CA TYR A 160 -2.37 -11.95 -8.84
C TYR A 160 -3.66 -11.52 -9.54
N ASN A 161 -4.77 -12.18 -9.21
CA ASN A 161 -6.09 -11.85 -9.73
C ASN A 161 -7.01 -11.44 -8.56
N SER A 162 -7.70 -10.32 -8.73
CA SER A 162 -8.71 -9.79 -7.80
C SER A 162 -10.05 -9.65 -8.53
N ARG A 163 -11.01 -8.97 -7.90
CA ARG A 163 -12.29 -8.63 -8.52
C ARG A 163 -12.10 -7.59 -9.63
N LEU A 164 -12.49 -7.91 -10.86
CA LEU A 164 -12.48 -7.05 -12.05
C LEU A 164 -11.09 -6.63 -12.56
N TYR A 165 -10.02 -7.05 -11.87
CA TYR A 165 -8.67 -6.67 -12.25
C TYR A 165 -7.61 -7.72 -11.85
N SER A 166 -6.47 -7.65 -12.52
CA SER A 166 -5.26 -8.42 -12.22
C SER A 166 -4.10 -7.49 -11.91
N ARG A 167 -3.17 -7.92 -11.06
CA ARG A 167 -1.88 -7.25 -10.84
C ARG A 167 -0.79 -7.95 -11.62
N ALA A 168 0.10 -7.16 -12.20
CA ALA A 168 1.17 -7.64 -13.05
C ALA A 168 2.52 -7.01 -12.70
N ASP A 169 3.58 -7.77 -12.92
CA ASP A 169 4.95 -7.25 -12.95
C ASP A 169 5.17 -6.56 -14.30
N LEU A 170 5.79 -5.38 -14.30
CA LEU A 170 6.31 -4.76 -15.52
C LEU A 170 7.55 -5.53 -15.98
N LEU A 171 7.53 -6.09 -17.19
CA LEU A 171 8.69 -6.76 -17.78
C LEU A 171 9.48 -5.81 -18.68
N GLU A 172 8.78 -5.06 -19.53
CA GLU A 172 9.39 -4.22 -20.55
C GLU A 172 8.46 -3.05 -20.90
N VAL A 173 9.03 -1.87 -21.15
CA VAL A 173 8.34 -0.76 -21.82
C VAL A 173 8.73 -0.82 -23.29
N ILE A 174 7.81 -1.27 -24.14
CA ILE A 174 8.04 -1.49 -25.56
C ILE A 174 8.02 -0.16 -26.30
N GLU A 175 7.02 0.67 -26.03
CA GLU A 175 6.90 2.03 -26.59
C GLU A 175 6.72 3.01 -25.44
N PRO A 176 7.77 3.79 -25.10
CA PRO A 176 7.68 4.79 -24.04
C PRO A 176 6.90 6.02 -24.51
N ASN A 177 6.20 6.66 -23.56
CA ASN A 177 5.62 7.98 -23.78
C ASN A 177 6.69 9.03 -23.45
N ASN A 178 7.40 9.52 -24.47
CA ASN A 178 8.51 10.46 -24.30
C ASN A 178 8.08 11.86 -23.81
N GLU A 179 6.78 12.19 -23.79
CA GLU A 179 6.29 13.44 -23.20
C GLU A 179 6.19 13.36 -21.67
N LEU A 180 5.92 12.15 -21.15
CA LEU A 180 5.79 11.92 -19.70
C LEU A 180 7.05 11.30 -19.09
N ARG A 181 7.67 10.33 -19.78
CA ARG A 181 8.84 9.59 -19.31
C ARG A 181 10.11 10.38 -19.57
N ASP A 182 10.73 10.83 -18.49
CA ASP A 182 12.04 11.47 -18.49
C ASP A 182 13.03 10.68 -17.63
N MET A 183 13.87 9.87 -18.28
CA MET A 183 14.88 9.07 -17.61
C MET A 183 16.07 9.89 -17.09
N SER A 184 16.28 11.13 -17.55
CA SER A 184 17.37 11.98 -17.07
C SER A 184 17.22 12.40 -15.59
N ARG A 185 15.98 12.35 -15.09
CA ARG A 185 15.61 12.58 -13.69
C ARG A 185 15.83 11.36 -12.79
N VAL A 186 15.98 10.18 -13.35
CA VAL A 186 16.26 8.98 -12.55
C VAL A 186 17.70 9.00 -12.06
N LYS A 187 17.91 9.52 -10.84
CA LYS A 187 19.23 9.60 -10.19
C LYS A 187 19.58 8.34 -9.41
N CYS A 188 18.60 7.49 -9.11
CA CYS A 188 18.80 6.25 -8.37
C CYS A 188 18.97 5.07 -9.33
N LYS A 189 20.14 4.43 -9.32
CA LYS A 189 20.40 3.22 -10.12
C LYS A 189 19.52 2.01 -9.76
N TYR A 190 18.85 2.06 -8.60
CA TYR A 190 17.92 1.03 -8.12
C TYR A 190 16.45 1.38 -8.36
N PHE A 191 16.18 2.49 -9.05
CA PHE A 191 14.81 2.86 -9.38
C PHE A 191 14.14 1.75 -10.20
N GLY A 192 12.92 1.40 -9.81
CA GLY A 192 12.16 0.30 -10.40
C GLY A 192 12.38 -1.07 -9.73
N GLU A 193 13.52 -1.29 -9.07
CA GLU A 193 13.74 -2.48 -8.25
C GLU A 193 13.45 -2.22 -6.76
N CYS A 194 13.89 -1.06 -6.24
CA CYS A 194 13.63 -0.63 -4.88
C CYS A 194 12.19 -0.16 -4.72
N GLY A 195 11.46 -0.68 -3.72
CA GLY A 195 10.08 -0.26 -3.41
C GLY A 195 9.94 1.14 -2.79
N GLY A 196 10.98 1.98 -2.83
CA GLY A 196 11.02 3.27 -2.14
C GLY A 196 10.50 4.46 -2.94
N CYS A 197 10.74 4.50 -4.25
CA CYS A 197 10.37 5.63 -5.13
C CYS A 197 9.52 5.13 -6.29
N GLN A 198 8.42 5.83 -6.61
CA GLN A 198 7.48 5.43 -7.67
C GLN A 198 7.59 6.29 -8.94
N TYR A 199 8.03 7.55 -8.83
CA TYR A 199 7.82 8.55 -9.88
C TYR A 199 9.10 9.26 -10.37
N GLN A 200 10.30 8.70 -10.18
CA GLN A 200 11.53 9.41 -10.58
C GLN A 200 11.61 9.68 -12.08
N MET A 201 10.92 8.89 -12.90
CA MET A 201 10.81 9.07 -14.35
C MET A 201 9.80 10.13 -14.78
N LEU A 202 9.12 10.81 -13.86
CA LEU A 202 8.19 11.90 -14.16
C LEU A 202 8.82 13.25 -13.82
N SER A 203 8.45 14.29 -14.59
CA SER A 203 8.71 15.69 -14.22
C SER A 203 8.14 15.98 -12.83
N TYR A 204 8.74 16.94 -12.13
CA TYR A 204 8.32 17.23 -10.76
C TYR A 204 6.89 17.79 -10.72
N GLU A 205 6.56 18.62 -11.69
CA GLU A 205 5.25 19.21 -11.92
C GLU A 205 4.19 18.10 -12.08
N LYS A 206 4.49 17.08 -12.89
CA LYS A 206 3.57 15.96 -13.06
C LYS A 206 3.39 15.15 -11.78
N GLN A 207 4.43 15.00 -10.96
CA GLN A 207 4.30 14.36 -9.64
C GLN A 207 3.37 15.15 -8.70
N LEU A 208 3.41 16.48 -8.75
CA LEU A 208 2.54 17.35 -7.96
C LEU A 208 1.08 17.26 -8.42
N ASP A 209 0.87 17.23 -9.74
CA ASP A 209 -0.46 17.04 -10.34
C ASP A 209 -1.07 15.69 -9.97
N LEU A 210 -0.28 14.62 -10.01
CA LEU A 210 -0.76 13.29 -9.60
C LEU A 210 -1.19 13.29 -8.14
N LYS A 211 -0.40 13.89 -7.24
CA LYS A 211 -0.76 14.01 -5.82
C LYS A 211 -2.03 14.83 -5.61
N ARG A 212 -2.20 15.91 -6.38
CA ARG A 212 -3.44 16.71 -6.36
C ARG A 212 -4.64 15.86 -6.80
N ASN A 213 -4.48 15.09 -7.88
CA ASN A 213 -5.54 14.25 -8.42
C ASN A 213 -5.96 13.14 -7.45
N VAL A 214 -5.05 12.62 -6.62
CA VAL A 214 -5.40 11.70 -5.52
C VAL A 214 -6.39 12.35 -4.55
N VAL A 215 -6.18 13.62 -4.18
CA VAL A 215 -7.10 14.37 -3.30
C VAL A 215 -8.45 14.62 -3.98
N VAL A 216 -8.43 15.00 -5.26
CA VAL A 216 -9.66 15.18 -6.06
C VAL A 216 -10.48 13.89 -6.09
N LYS A 217 -9.84 12.75 -6.42
CA LYS A 217 -10.48 11.43 -6.42
C LYS A 217 -10.97 11.05 -5.01
N ALA A 218 -10.23 11.40 -3.96
CA ALA A 218 -10.64 11.12 -2.59
C ALA A 218 -11.94 11.85 -2.21
N TYR A 219 -12.05 13.14 -2.53
CA TYR A 219 -13.30 13.89 -2.31
C TYR A 219 -14.45 13.30 -3.12
N LYS A 220 -14.23 13.06 -4.41
CA LYS A 220 -15.25 12.50 -5.31
C LYS A 220 -15.79 11.15 -4.82
N ASN A 221 -14.92 10.27 -4.35
CA ASN A 221 -15.27 8.88 -4.08
C ASN A 221 -15.65 8.61 -2.62
N PHE A 222 -15.17 9.41 -1.66
CA PHE A 222 -15.27 9.07 -0.23
C PHE A 222 -15.81 10.19 0.67
N SER A 223 -15.98 11.43 0.19
CA SER A 223 -16.43 12.52 1.07
C SER A 223 -17.92 12.46 1.43
N GLY A 224 -18.75 11.87 0.55
CA GLY A 224 -20.22 11.93 0.66
C GLY A 224 -20.80 13.34 0.46
N LEU A 225 -19.97 14.32 0.07
CA LEU A 225 -20.39 15.69 -0.19
C LEU A 225 -20.97 15.80 -1.62
N PRO A 226 -21.98 16.66 -1.82
CA PRO A 226 -22.37 17.04 -3.17
C PRO A 226 -21.21 17.81 -3.84
N GLU A 227 -21.11 17.69 -5.17
CA GLU A 227 -20.03 18.30 -5.95
C GLU A 227 -19.91 19.81 -5.73
N SER A 228 -21.05 20.50 -5.58
CA SER A 228 -21.14 21.93 -5.30
C SER A 228 -20.55 22.36 -3.94
N SER A 229 -20.35 21.42 -3.02
CA SER A 229 -19.81 21.68 -1.68
C SER A 229 -18.35 21.24 -1.53
N VAL A 230 -17.76 20.63 -2.56
CA VAL A 230 -16.32 20.30 -2.56
C VAL A 230 -15.54 21.59 -2.85
N PRO A 231 -14.62 22.01 -1.96
CA PRO A 231 -13.80 23.19 -2.22
C PRO A 231 -12.88 22.96 -3.42
N GLU A 232 -12.49 24.05 -4.08
CA GLU A 232 -11.48 23.95 -5.13
C GLU A 232 -10.18 23.38 -4.57
N ILE A 233 -9.76 22.24 -5.11
CA ILE A 233 -8.49 21.61 -4.72
C ILE A 233 -7.36 22.38 -5.41
N GLN A 234 -6.59 23.12 -4.62
CA GLN A 234 -5.46 23.91 -5.11
C GLN A 234 -4.30 23.02 -5.60
N THR A 235 -3.33 23.63 -6.27
CA THR A 235 -2.08 22.98 -6.70
C THR A 235 -1.27 22.48 -5.50
N THR A 236 -0.70 21.28 -5.61
CA THR A 236 0.17 20.73 -4.56
C THR A 236 1.41 21.61 -4.39
N ILE A 237 1.68 22.06 -3.16
CA ILE A 237 2.89 22.83 -2.84
C ILE A 237 4.11 21.91 -2.98
N GLY A 238 5.05 22.33 -3.83
CA GLY A 238 6.31 21.64 -4.04
C GLY A 238 7.22 21.65 -2.80
N SER A 239 7.90 20.54 -2.56
CA SER A 239 9.08 20.53 -1.70
C SER A 239 10.17 21.37 -2.36
N PRO A 240 10.89 22.19 -1.58
CA PRO A 240 11.94 23.00 -2.15
C PRO A 240 13.17 22.15 -2.51
N LEU A 241 13.28 20.93 -1.97
CA LEU A 241 14.28 19.91 -2.33
C LEU A 241 13.60 18.68 -2.96
N GLN A 242 14.05 18.27 -4.15
CA GLN A 242 13.56 17.07 -4.86
C GLN A 242 14.41 15.82 -4.56
N TYR A 243 15.66 16.02 -4.18
CA TYR A 243 16.63 15.01 -3.73
C TYR A 243 17.27 15.48 -2.43
N ASN A 244 18.01 14.60 -1.74
CA ASN A 244 18.69 14.92 -0.47
C ASN A 244 17.78 15.47 0.66
N TYR A 245 16.46 15.26 0.59
CA TYR A 245 15.51 15.79 1.57
C TYR A 245 15.26 14.86 2.76
N ARG A 246 15.59 13.57 2.65
CA ARG A 246 15.21 12.54 3.61
C ARG A 246 16.26 12.41 4.71
N THR A 247 15.97 13.04 5.85
CA THR A 247 16.81 13.04 7.06
C THR A 247 16.72 11.78 7.91
N LYS A 248 15.93 10.79 7.50
CA LYS A 248 15.80 9.50 8.19
C LYS A 248 15.59 8.37 7.19
N ILE A 249 16.48 7.40 7.21
CA ILE A 249 16.32 6.15 6.47
C ILE A 249 16.43 4.96 7.41
N THR A 250 15.83 3.85 7.01
CA THR A 250 15.87 2.60 7.79
C THR A 250 16.14 1.41 6.88
N PRO A 251 17.36 1.28 6.33
CA PRO A 251 17.77 0.08 5.63
C PRO A 251 17.69 -1.14 6.55
N HIS A 252 17.52 -2.32 5.99
CA HIS A 252 17.49 -3.56 6.74
C HIS A 252 18.16 -4.67 5.94
N PHE A 253 18.48 -5.74 6.66
CA PHE A 253 19.04 -6.95 6.09
C PHE A 253 18.38 -8.17 6.71
N GLU A 254 18.36 -9.26 5.95
CA GLU A 254 17.95 -10.56 6.43
C GLU A 254 19.16 -11.50 6.50
N LEU A 255 19.18 -12.37 7.51
CA LEU A 255 20.17 -13.44 7.56
C LEU A 255 19.64 -14.65 6.80
N SER A 256 20.34 -15.04 5.74
CA SER A 256 20.08 -16.32 5.10
C SER A 256 20.57 -17.46 6.00
N LYS A 257 19.71 -18.47 6.18
CA LYS A 257 20.09 -19.70 6.91
C LYS A 257 21.18 -20.51 6.18
N LYS A 258 21.35 -20.29 4.87
CA LYS A 258 22.21 -21.11 4.00
C LYS A 258 23.53 -20.41 3.64
N ARG A 259 23.56 -19.08 3.55
CA ARG A 259 24.73 -18.27 3.16
C ARG A 259 24.80 -17.00 3.99
N LYS A 260 25.61 -16.99 5.05
CA LYS A 260 25.80 -15.80 5.91
C LYS A 260 26.73 -14.75 5.29
N ASP A 261 27.45 -15.14 4.25
CA ASP A 261 28.45 -14.40 3.50
C ASP A 261 27.84 -13.48 2.42
N GLU A 262 26.58 -13.66 2.07
CA GLU A 262 25.90 -12.87 1.03
C GLU A 262 24.71 -12.10 1.63
N VAL A 263 25.03 -11.13 2.49
CA VAL A 263 24.02 -10.29 3.14
C VAL A 263 23.75 -9.05 2.30
N LYS A 264 22.49 -8.86 1.91
CA LYS A 264 22.03 -7.66 1.21
C LYS A 264 21.51 -6.66 2.23
N ILE A 265 22.08 -5.45 2.23
CA ILE A 265 21.70 -4.37 3.13
C ILE A 265 21.05 -3.26 2.30
N GLY A 266 19.79 -2.98 2.55
CA GLY A 266 19.08 -1.93 1.81
C GLY A 266 17.60 -1.91 2.09
N PHE A 267 16.78 -1.78 1.05
CA PHE A 267 15.34 -1.67 1.16
C PHE A 267 14.66 -2.82 0.43
N ASN A 268 13.37 -3.03 0.71
CA ASN A 268 12.60 -4.10 0.07
C ASN A 268 12.54 -3.91 -1.45
N LYS A 269 12.72 -5.01 -2.18
CA LYS A 269 12.36 -5.07 -3.60
C LYS A 269 10.85 -4.81 -3.75
N VAL A 270 10.46 -4.11 -4.81
CA VAL A 270 9.05 -3.91 -5.19
C VAL A 270 8.27 -5.22 -5.09
N ASN A 271 7.08 -5.17 -4.49
CA ASN A 271 6.18 -6.33 -4.28
C ASN A 271 6.75 -7.51 -3.48
N THR A 272 7.87 -7.33 -2.75
CA THR A 272 8.42 -8.39 -1.90
C THR A 272 8.77 -7.87 -0.49
N LYS A 273 9.15 -8.79 0.40
CA LYS A 273 9.70 -8.49 1.72
C LYS A 273 11.23 -8.59 1.76
N PHE A 274 11.86 -8.90 0.64
CA PHE A 274 13.29 -9.19 0.60
C PHE A 274 14.08 -7.92 0.29
N PRO A 275 15.14 -7.62 1.05
CA PRO A 275 15.98 -6.47 0.77
C PRO A 275 16.81 -6.68 -0.50
N ILE A 276 16.98 -5.60 -1.27
CA ILE A 276 18.04 -5.48 -2.27
C ILE A 276 19.22 -4.71 -1.67
N ASP A 277 20.42 -4.99 -2.17
CA ASP A 277 21.62 -4.35 -1.64
C ASP A 277 21.78 -2.95 -2.25
N ILE A 278 21.75 -1.92 -1.40
CA ILE A 278 21.72 -0.50 -1.79
C ILE A 278 22.80 0.24 -1.01
N GLU A 279 23.83 0.76 -1.69
CA GLU A 279 24.91 1.52 -1.03
C GLU A 279 24.57 3.00 -0.82
N GLU A 280 23.69 3.56 -1.65
CA GLU A 280 23.36 4.99 -1.62
C GLU A 280 21.88 5.22 -1.94
N CYS A 281 21.30 6.25 -1.32
CA CYS A 281 19.93 6.68 -1.60
C CYS A 281 19.93 8.18 -1.98
N PRO A 282 19.72 8.56 -3.25
CA PRO A 282 19.77 9.96 -3.68
C PRO A 282 18.73 10.88 -3.04
N ILE A 283 17.68 10.33 -2.44
CA ILE A 283 16.71 11.13 -1.67
C ILE A 283 17.14 11.31 -0.21
N ALA A 284 18.09 10.52 0.29
CA ALA A 284 18.67 10.70 1.62
C ALA A 284 19.70 11.82 1.62
N THR A 285 19.87 12.47 2.77
CA THR A 285 20.85 13.55 2.91
C THR A 285 22.28 13.07 2.67
N GLU A 286 23.15 13.97 2.23
CA GLU A 286 24.56 13.67 1.98
C GLU A 286 25.26 13.10 3.21
N VAL A 287 24.96 13.63 4.41
CA VAL A 287 25.50 13.11 5.68
C VAL A 287 25.10 11.66 5.89
N ILE A 288 23.85 11.29 5.57
CA ILE A 288 23.40 9.91 5.70
C ILE A 288 24.13 9.01 4.71
N ASN A 289 24.23 9.40 3.43
CA ASN A 289 24.91 8.60 2.42
C ASN A 289 26.40 8.42 2.76
N LYS A 290 27.06 9.45 3.32
CA LYS A 290 28.44 9.37 3.80
C LYS A 290 28.62 8.37 4.95
N GLU A 291 27.72 8.37 5.93
CA GLU A 291 27.80 7.48 7.10
C GLU A 291 27.29 6.06 6.83
N TYR A 292 26.51 5.87 5.76
CA TYR A 292 25.89 4.58 5.46
C TYR A 292 26.91 3.52 5.02
N GLY A 293 27.92 3.89 4.22
CA GLY A 293 29.01 2.98 3.82
C GLY A 293 29.77 2.38 5.01
N PRO A 294 30.34 3.20 5.92
CA PRO A 294 31.00 2.71 7.13
C PRO A 294 30.10 1.86 8.04
N LEU A 295 28.81 2.19 8.11
CA LEU A 295 27.85 1.38 8.85
C LEU A 295 27.63 0.00 8.22
N ARG A 296 27.49 -0.08 6.89
CA ARG A 296 27.39 -1.35 6.15
C ARG A 296 28.62 -2.23 6.41
N GLU A 297 29.81 -1.65 6.31
CA GLU A 297 31.07 -2.36 6.57
C GLU A 297 31.11 -2.95 7.99
N ARG A 298 30.69 -2.17 9.00
CA ARG A 298 30.59 -2.66 10.37
C ARG A 298 29.62 -3.83 10.50
N VAL A 299 28.51 -3.83 9.76
CA VAL A 299 27.55 -4.94 9.75
C VAL A 299 28.18 -6.18 9.12
N TYR A 300 28.88 -6.04 7.99
CA TYR A 300 29.57 -7.17 7.34
C TYR A 300 30.64 -7.80 8.24
N GLN A 301 31.50 -7.00 8.86
CA GLN A 301 32.54 -7.47 9.77
C GLN A 301 31.97 -8.21 10.99
N ASN A 302 30.79 -7.78 11.47
CA ASN A 302 30.15 -8.36 12.65
C ASN A 302 29.01 -9.31 12.30
N ILE A 303 28.88 -9.74 11.04
CA ILE A 303 27.66 -10.45 10.59
C ILE A 303 27.43 -11.76 11.36
N ALA A 304 28.51 -12.43 11.75
CA ALA A 304 28.48 -13.67 12.53
C ALA A 304 27.85 -13.48 13.93
N THR A 305 27.86 -12.27 14.48
CA THR A 305 27.29 -11.96 15.80
C THR A 305 25.78 -11.84 15.78
N TYR A 306 25.17 -11.60 14.62
CA TYR A 306 23.74 -11.44 14.48
C TYR A 306 23.03 -12.81 14.47
N LYS A 307 21.99 -12.94 15.30
CA LYS A 307 21.11 -14.14 15.31
C LYS A 307 19.95 -14.05 14.33
N ARG A 308 19.54 -12.83 13.96
CA ARG A 308 18.45 -12.51 13.04
C ARG A 308 18.81 -11.29 12.20
N GLY A 309 18.08 -11.07 11.11
CA GLY A 309 18.12 -9.80 10.38
C GLY A 309 17.76 -8.62 11.28
N ALA A 310 18.25 -7.44 10.91
CA ALA A 310 18.03 -6.22 11.67
C ALA A 310 17.78 -5.01 10.75
N SER A 311 17.16 -3.99 11.32
CA SER A 311 17.00 -2.68 10.70
C SER A 311 18.04 -1.71 11.25
N LEU A 312 18.72 -1.00 10.35
CA LEU A 312 19.70 0.03 10.62
C LEU A 312 19.00 1.38 10.58
N LEU A 313 19.02 2.14 11.67
CA LEU A 313 18.41 3.47 11.70
C LEU A 313 19.49 4.54 11.51
N LEU A 314 19.40 5.28 10.41
CA LEU A 314 20.22 6.49 10.18
C LEU A 314 19.31 7.71 10.26
N ARG A 315 19.75 8.72 11.00
CA ARG A 315 19.03 9.97 11.15
C ARG A 315 19.99 11.14 11.25
N GLU A 316 19.79 12.14 10.41
CA GLU A 316 20.45 13.43 10.53
C GLU A 316 19.55 14.39 11.33
N SER A 317 20.16 15.07 12.29
CA SER A 317 19.53 16.16 13.02
C SER A 317 19.88 17.47 12.33
N LEU A 318 18.96 18.00 11.53
CA LEU A 318 19.12 19.31 10.92
C LEU A 318 19.04 20.41 12.00
N LYS A 319 19.85 21.47 11.84
CA LYS A 319 19.67 22.68 12.63
C LYS A 319 18.37 23.35 12.18
N ILE A 320 17.47 23.63 13.13
CA ILE A 320 16.26 24.41 12.86
C ILE A 320 16.73 25.85 12.57
N PRO A 321 16.45 26.42 11.39
CA PRO A 321 16.72 27.83 11.14
C PRO A 321 15.96 28.67 12.17
N ARG A 322 16.63 29.64 12.79
CA ARG A 322 15.93 30.62 13.64
C ARG A 322 15.00 31.43 12.74
N SER A 323 13.88 31.94 13.26
CA SER A 323 12.87 32.64 12.44
C SER A 323 13.40 33.85 11.65
N GLN A 324 14.58 34.35 12.00
CA GLN A 324 15.28 35.46 11.36
C GLN A 324 16.34 35.02 10.35
N ASP A 325 16.65 33.72 10.27
CA ASP A 325 17.62 33.21 9.30
C ASP A 325 16.98 33.25 7.91
N PRO A 326 17.64 33.84 6.90
CA PRO A 326 17.18 33.77 5.53
C PRO A 326 17.05 32.30 5.14
N LEU A 327 15.93 31.95 4.49
CA LEU A 327 15.72 30.60 3.99
C LEU A 327 16.95 30.20 3.15
N PRO A 328 17.50 28.98 3.35
CA PRO A 328 18.67 28.56 2.61
C PRO A 328 18.40 28.70 1.11
N GLN A 329 19.34 29.36 0.42
CA GLN A 329 19.33 29.47 -1.04
C GLN A 329 19.53 28.06 -1.61
N ILE A 330 18.43 27.42 -2.00
CA ILE A 330 18.46 26.06 -2.54
C ILE A 330 18.96 26.15 -3.97
N LYS A 331 20.15 25.60 -4.22
CA LYS A 331 20.68 25.43 -5.56
C LYS A 331 19.78 24.43 -6.30
N SER A 332 19.10 24.90 -7.35
CA SER A 332 18.46 24.03 -8.33
C SER A 332 19.55 23.22 -9.04
N TYR A 333 19.48 21.90 -8.96
CA TYR A 333 20.35 20.98 -9.70
C TYR A 333 19.71 20.56 -11.01
#